data_AF-A0A2M8G8L3-F1
#
_entry.id   AF-A0A2M8G8L3-F1
#
_cell.length_a   1.000
_cell.length_b   1.000
_cell.length_c   1.000
_cell.angle_alpha   90.00
_cell.angle_beta   90.00
_cell.angle_gamma   90.00
#
_symmetry.space_group_name_H-M   'P 1'
#
loop_
_entity.id
_entity.type
_entity.pdbx_description
1 polymer ?
#
loop_
_entity_poly.entity_id
_entity_poly.type
_entity_poly.pdbx_seq_one_letter_code
_entity_poly.pdbx_strand_id
1 'polypeptide(L)'
;MVPNIDPVKPLGFWGLPGGKTKNGETPESAALRELAEETGQKGIIGKCNAEISKTGSGGDYIHYFINVKISPGKELKNCGDPGIGEPKWIPFQEIVAGQIKMFRGHI
;
A
#
# COMPACT_ATOMS: atom_id res chain seq x y z
N MET A 1 5.98 -6.91 -23.49
CA MET A 1 5.77 -6.08 -22.28
C MET A 1 4.28 -5.97 -22.06
N VAL A 2 3.74 -6.61 -21.03
CA VAL A 2 2.36 -6.35 -20.61
C VAL A 2 2.36 -4.96 -19.95
N PRO A 3 1.59 -3.98 -20.46
CA PRO A 3 1.49 -2.69 -19.79
C PRO A 3 0.97 -2.89 -18.37
N ASN A 4 1.43 -2.08 -17.43
CA ASN A 4 0.93 -2.10 -16.07
C ASN A 4 -0.55 -1.65 -16.09
N ILE A 5 -1.49 -2.60 -16.09
CA ILE A 5 -2.95 -2.35 -16.06
C ILE A 5 -3.46 -2.18 -14.62
N ASP A 6 -2.61 -1.75 -13.70
CA ASP A 6 -3.09 -1.36 -12.39
C ASP A 6 -3.83 -0.02 -12.49
N PRO A 7 -4.99 0.11 -11.84
CA PRO A 7 -5.70 1.38 -11.80
C PRO A 7 -4.78 2.40 -11.14
N VAL A 8 -4.39 3.41 -11.91
CA VAL A 8 -3.66 4.57 -11.39
C VAL A 8 -4.50 5.16 -10.25
N LYS A 9 -3.92 5.24 -9.03
CA LYS A 9 -4.55 5.90 -7.88
C LYS A 9 -4.99 7.30 -8.35
N PRO A 10 -6.31 7.62 -8.36
CA PRO A 10 -6.78 8.90 -8.88
C PRO A 10 -6.21 10.05 -8.05
N LEU A 11 -5.87 11.16 -8.72
CA LEU A 11 -5.33 12.34 -8.07
C LEU A 11 -6.26 12.82 -6.94
N GLY A 12 -5.67 13.11 -5.77
CA GLY A 12 -6.40 13.58 -4.59
C GLY A 12 -6.98 12.48 -3.70
N PHE A 13 -6.67 11.20 -3.95
CA PHE A 13 -7.00 10.09 -3.05
C PHE A 13 -5.75 9.54 -2.35
N TRP A 14 -5.94 9.12 -1.09
CA TRP A 14 -4.92 8.45 -0.28
C TRP A 14 -5.04 6.93 -0.39
N GLY A 15 -3.92 6.22 -0.31
CA GLY A 15 -3.89 4.76 -0.25
C GLY A 15 -2.91 4.28 0.80
N LEU A 16 -3.07 3.04 1.26
CA LEU A 16 -2.03 2.35 2.02
C LEU A 16 -0.85 2.03 1.09
N PRO A 17 0.38 1.93 1.64
CA PRO A 17 1.51 1.42 0.87
C PRO A 17 1.24 -0.02 0.43
N GLY A 18 1.47 -0.30 -0.84
CA GLY A 18 1.21 -1.62 -1.39
C GLY A 18 1.25 -1.67 -2.92
N GLY A 19 1.44 -2.88 -3.42
CA GLY A 19 1.58 -3.19 -4.84
C GLY A 19 1.57 -4.70 -5.06
N LYS A 20 1.78 -5.12 -6.30
CA LYS A 20 1.78 -6.54 -6.67
C LYS A 20 2.99 -7.27 -6.10
N THR A 21 2.79 -8.53 -5.74
CA THR A 21 3.89 -9.45 -5.46
C THR A 21 4.70 -9.69 -6.73
N LYS A 22 6.03 -9.73 -6.59
CA LYS A 22 6.94 -10.22 -7.63
C LYS A 22 6.93 -11.75 -7.67
N ASN A 23 7.48 -12.34 -8.74
CA ASN A 23 7.53 -13.80 -8.88
C ASN A 23 8.30 -14.44 -7.71
N GLY A 24 7.67 -15.36 -6.98
CA GLY A 24 8.24 -16.01 -5.80
C GLY A 24 8.26 -15.15 -4.53
N GLU A 25 7.70 -13.93 -4.57
CA GLU A 25 7.59 -13.05 -3.41
C GLU A 25 6.38 -13.42 -2.56
N THR A 26 6.54 -13.53 -1.24
CA THR A 26 5.40 -13.72 -0.32
C THR A 26 4.66 -12.39 -0.12
N PRO A 27 3.36 -12.39 0.21
CA PRO A 27 2.62 -11.17 0.51
C PRO A 27 3.27 -10.29 1.59
N GLU A 28 3.84 -10.91 2.63
CA GLU A 28 4.56 -10.22 3.69
C GLU A 28 5.82 -9.53 3.17
N SER A 29 6.63 -10.24 2.37
CA SER A 29 7.84 -9.66 1.80
C SER A 29 7.53 -8.52 0.82
N ALA A 30 6.45 -8.65 0.04
CA ALA A 30 5.95 -7.56 -0.80
C ALA A 30 5.50 -6.36 0.03
N ALA A 31 4.75 -6.56 1.13
CA ALA A 31 4.33 -5.47 2.01
C ALA A 31 5.51 -4.70 2.62
N LEU A 32 6.59 -5.38 3.04
CA LEU A 32 7.81 -4.71 3.54
C LEU A 32 8.52 -3.92 2.43
N ARG A 33 8.59 -4.47 1.23
CA ARG A 33 9.21 -3.80 0.08
C ARG A 33 8.45 -2.55 -0.31
N GLU A 34 7.13 -2.66 -0.52
CA GLU A 34 6.27 -1.56 -0.91
C GLU A 34 6.22 -0.47 0.18
N LEU A 35 6.23 -0.84 1.46
CA LEU A 35 6.42 0.11 2.55
C LEU A 35 7.74 0.89 2.40
N ALA A 36 8.84 0.21 2.12
CA ALA A 36 10.14 0.86 1.96
C ALA A 36 10.21 1.73 0.70
N GLU A 37 9.64 1.28 -0.42
CA GLU A 37 9.59 2.01 -1.69
C GLU A 37 8.69 3.25 -1.56
N GLU A 38 7.44 3.12 -1.10
CA GLU A 38 6.50 4.25 -1.06
C GLU A 38 6.69 5.19 0.14
N THR A 39 7.36 4.76 1.23
CA THR A 39 7.45 5.57 2.47
C THR A 39 8.85 5.75 3.04
N GLY A 40 9.83 5.01 2.54
CA GLY A 40 11.17 4.95 3.12
C GLY A 40 11.25 4.22 4.46
N GLN A 41 10.13 3.73 5.01
CA GLN A 41 10.10 3.06 6.31
C GLN A 41 10.53 1.59 6.20
N LYS A 42 11.02 1.06 7.32
CA LYS A 42 11.25 -0.38 7.49
C LYS A 42 10.51 -0.83 8.75
N GLY A 43 10.13 -2.10 8.79
CA GLY A 43 9.42 -2.61 9.94
C GLY A 43 9.46 -4.13 10.03
N ILE A 44 8.74 -4.63 11.03
CA ILE A 44 8.60 -6.04 11.33
C ILE A 44 7.16 -6.44 11.04
N ILE A 45 7.00 -7.55 10.30
CA ILE A 45 5.69 -8.11 9.97
C ILE A 45 4.94 -8.47 11.25
N GLY A 46 3.70 -8.02 11.31
CA GLY A 46 2.71 -8.43 12.29
C GLY A 46 1.67 -9.35 11.65
N LYS A 47 0.46 -9.31 12.20
CA LYS A 47 -0.66 -10.15 11.74
C LYS A 47 -1.17 -9.69 10.36
N CYS A 48 -1.52 -10.66 9.51
CA CYS A 48 -2.44 -10.45 8.37
C CYS A 48 -3.86 -10.23 8.90
N ASN A 49 -4.40 -9.03 8.71
CA ASN A 49 -5.73 -8.65 9.19
C ASN A 49 -6.86 -9.15 8.28
N ALA A 50 -6.60 -9.21 6.97
CA ALA A 50 -7.61 -9.58 5.98
C ALA A 50 -6.97 -10.11 4.70
N GLU A 51 -7.68 -11.04 4.07
CA GLU A 51 -7.41 -11.56 2.73
C GLU A 51 -8.71 -11.43 1.94
N ILE A 52 -8.68 -10.67 0.85
CA ILE A 52 -9.88 -10.35 0.08
C ILE A 52 -9.66 -10.75 -1.37
N SER A 53 -10.39 -11.76 -1.85
CA SER A 53 -10.42 -12.12 -3.26
C SER A 53 -11.13 -11.03 -4.08
N LYS A 54 -10.51 -10.61 -5.18
CA LYS A 54 -11.01 -9.61 -6.11
C LYS A 54 -10.86 -10.10 -7.55
N THR A 55 -11.78 -9.70 -8.41
CA THR A 55 -11.68 -9.87 -9.87
C THR A 55 -11.36 -8.51 -10.49
N GLY A 56 -10.29 -8.42 -11.25
CA GLY A 56 -9.88 -7.20 -11.95
C GLY A 56 -9.69 -7.42 -13.45
N SER A 57 -9.33 -6.34 -14.16
CA SER A 57 -9.03 -6.37 -15.59
C SER A 57 -7.89 -7.33 -15.97
N GLY A 58 -6.99 -7.62 -15.04
CA GLY A 58 -5.87 -8.56 -15.20
C GLY A 58 -6.15 -9.99 -14.72
N GLY A 59 -7.39 -10.31 -14.34
CA GLY A 59 -7.78 -11.60 -13.76
C GLY A 59 -8.08 -11.53 -12.26
N ASP A 60 -8.25 -12.71 -11.65
CA ASP A 60 -8.51 -12.84 -10.22
C ASP A 60 -7.22 -12.68 -9.41
N TYR A 61 -7.31 -11.98 -8.28
CA TYR A 61 -6.20 -11.76 -7.36
C TYR A 61 -6.70 -11.64 -5.92
N ILE A 62 -5.79 -11.74 -4.94
CA ILE A 62 -6.09 -11.58 -3.52
C ILE A 62 -5.38 -10.33 -3.01
N HIS A 63 -6.11 -9.47 -2.31
CA HIS A 63 -5.55 -8.35 -1.57
C HIS A 63 -5.26 -8.79 -0.13
N TYR A 64 -4.00 -8.70 0.29
CA TYR A 64 -3.56 -8.99 1.66
C TYR A 64 -3.36 -7.69 2.44
N PHE A 65 -4.01 -7.56 3.61
CA PHE A 65 -3.84 -6.41 4.51
C PHE A 65 -2.97 -6.82 5.70
N ILE A 66 -1.70 -6.44 5.66
CA ILE A 66 -0.70 -6.91 6.62
C ILE A 66 -0.27 -5.76 7.53
N ASN A 67 -0.36 -5.96 8.84
CA ASN A 67 0.20 -5.00 9.79
C ASN A 67 1.72 -5.03 9.75
N VAL A 68 2.34 -3.86 9.73
CA VAL A 68 3.79 -3.73 9.90
C VAL A 68 4.06 -2.82 11.09
N LYS A 69 4.85 -3.31 12.05
CA LYS A 69 5.33 -2.49 13.16
C LYS A 69 6.59 -1.77 12.72
N ILE A 70 6.54 -0.44 12.70
CA ILE A 70 7.68 0.41 12.36
C ILE A 70 8.34 1.01 13.60
N SER A 71 9.63 1.30 13.50
CA SER A 71 10.32 2.09 14.52
C SER A 71 10.07 3.58 14.28
N PRO A 72 9.79 4.37 15.33
CA PRO A 72 9.60 5.81 15.17
C PRO A 72 10.91 6.51 14.82
N GLY A 73 10.81 7.73 14.29
CA GLY A 73 11.93 8.66 14.16
C GLY A 73 12.59 8.74 12.78
N LYS A 74 12.20 7.90 11.81
CA LYS A 74 12.58 8.08 10.41
C LYS A 74 11.56 8.93 9.68
N GLU A 75 12.01 9.96 8.98
CA GLU A 75 11.15 10.80 8.13
C GLU A 75 10.49 9.98 7.01
N LEU A 76 9.24 10.30 6.71
CA LEU A 76 8.52 9.72 5.59
C LEU A 76 8.99 10.35 4.29
N LYS A 77 9.31 9.53 3.30
CA LYS A 77 9.75 9.98 1.98
C LYS A 77 9.34 8.99 0.92
N ASN A 78 8.80 9.48 -0.20
CA ASN A 78 8.62 8.63 -1.37
C ASN A 78 10.00 8.23 -1.95
N CYS A 79 10.29 6.94 -1.95
CA CYS A 79 11.53 6.35 -2.49
C CYS A 79 11.27 5.52 -3.76
N GLY A 80 10.04 5.50 -4.26
CA GLY A 80 9.56 4.72 -5.40
C GLY A 80 9.28 5.59 -6.62
N ASP A 81 8.11 5.41 -7.22
CA ASP A 81 7.78 6.02 -8.52
C ASP A 81 7.68 7.57 -8.44
N PRO A 82 8.37 8.29 -9.35
CA PRO A 82 8.24 9.74 -9.44
C PRO A 82 6.83 10.12 -9.91
N GLY A 83 6.16 11.00 -9.15
CA GLY A 83 4.79 11.45 -9.43
C GLY A 83 3.74 10.93 -8.45
N ILE A 84 4.09 9.99 -7.58
CA ILE A 84 3.32 9.69 -6.37
C ILE A 84 3.63 10.75 -5.31
N GLY A 85 2.59 11.28 -4.68
CA GLY A 85 2.72 12.32 -3.64
C GLY A 85 3.49 11.83 -2.41
N GLU A 86 3.94 12.77 -1.58
CA GLU A 86 4.69 12.41 -0.38
C GLU A 86 3.82 11.68 0.65
N PRO A 87 4.31 10.58 1.24
CA PRO A 87 3.66 9.85 2.32
C PRO A 87 3.44 10.74 3.56
N LYS A 88 2.35 10.48 4.30
CA LYS A 88 2.02 11.22 5.53
C LYS A 88 1.51 10.30 6.62
N TRP A 89 1.88 10.60 7.87
CA TRP A 89 1.20 10.08 9.05
C TRP A 89 -0.19 10.73 9.17
N ILE A 90 -1.23 9.93 8.98
CA ILE A 90 -2.62 10.36 9.10
C ILE A 90 -3.23 9.68 10.33
N PRO A 91 -3.79 10.43 11.28
CA PRO A 91 -4.50 9.85 12.41
C PRO A 91 -5.66 8.97 11.94
N PHE A 92 -5.74 7.75 12.49
CA PHE A 92 -6.78 6.79 12.11
C PHE A 92 -8.21 7.34 12.28
N GLN A 93 -8.42 8.20 13.28
CA GLN A 93 -9.71 8.85 13.52
C GLN A 93 -10.16 9.74 12.35
N GLU A 94 -9.24 10.43 11.66
CA GLU A 94 -9.58 11.25 10.49
C GLU A 94 -10.05 10.38 9.31
N ILE A 95 -9.48 9.18 9.18
CA ILE A 95 -9.88 8.20 8.16
C ILE A 95 -11.30 7.68 8.48
N VAL A 96 -11.54 7.25 9.72
CA VAL A 96 -12.84 6.71 10.15
C VAL A 96 -13.93 7.79 10.08
N ALA A 97 -13.61 9.04 10.41
CA ALA A 97 -14.52 10.17 10.30
C ALA A 97 -14.81 10.60 8.84
N GLY A 98 -14.17 9.98 7.84
CA GLY A 98 -14.37 10.29 6.42
C GLY A 98 -13.76 11.63 5.98
N GLN A 99 -12.85 12.20 6.77
CA GLN A 99 -12.16 13.46 6.45
C GLN A 99 -11.08 13.25 5.38
N ILE A 100 -10.62 12.01 5.21
CA ILE A 100 -9.60 11.61 4.25
C ILE A 100 -10.23 10.78 3.15
N LYS A 101 -10.07 11.22 1.90
CA LYS A 101 -10.56 10.50 0.72
C LYS A 101 -9.64 9.31 0.41
N MET A 102 -9.98 8.13 0.94
CA MET A 102 -9.24 6.91 0.66
C MET A 102 -9.63 6.29 -0.68
N PHE A 103 -8.65 5.81 -1.44
CA PHE A 103 -8.87 5.05 -2.66
C PHE A 103 -9.33 3.63 -2.33
N ARG A 104 -10.62 3.36 -2.57
CA ARG A 104 -11.26 2.07 -2.22
C ARG A 104 -10.91 0.91 -3.15
N GLY A 105 -10.19 1.14 -4.26
CA GLY A 105 -9.69 0.04 -5.09
C GLY A 105 -8.74 -0.89 -4.31
N HIS A 106 -8.02 -0.32 -3.34
CA HIS A 106 -7.05 -1.03 -2.50
C HIS A 106 -7.54 -1.32 -1.08
N ILE A 107 -8.81 -1.05 -0.77
CA ILE A 107 -9.44 -1.33 0.54
C ILE A 107 -10.55 -2.37 0.34
#